data_AF-A0A6C0GK59-F1
#
_entry.id   AF-A0A6C0GK59-F1
#
_cell.length_a   1.000
_cell.length_b   1.000
_cell.length_c   1.000
_cell.angle_alpha   90.00
_cell.angle_beta   90.00
_cell.angle_gamma   90.00
#
_symmetry.space_group_name_H-M   'P 1'
#
loop_
_entity.id
_entity.type
_entity.pdbx_description
1 polymer ?
#
loop_
_entity_poly.entity_id
_entity_poly.type
_entity_poly.pdbx_seq_one_letter_code
_entity_poly.pdbx_strand_id
1 'polypeptide(L)'
;MPEKNFISGYGKPMKYSAYTFNFLLCQSVINCLIGWLIILPAFAQKADTFTLPLKISASKRHLVDQKNKPFLYQADTGWMLFLNLTKQEAITYLADRKSKGFNVIQTMLTGFDDFKNREGHSPFLGNKDFAQPNEAYFTHVDWVIRQADSLGLILSIAPLWSGCCKEGWAGEGKPIEKNGIKKTHELGRYIGKRYASFNNLFWILGGDNDPHADKEAIRQLALGIKQTAPHQLITYHASSSHSSTDVWENESWLDVVMVYT
;
A
#
# COMPACT_ATOMS: atom_id res chain seq x y z
N MET A 1 30.01 1.96 57.79
CA MET A 1 31.47 2.19 57.70
C MET A 1 32.06 1.08 56.83
N PRO A 2 33.05 1.34 55.97
CA PRO A 2 33.86 2.57 55.77
C PRO A 2 33.27 3.42 54.62
N GLU A 3 33.28 4.75 54.53
CA GLU A 3 34.21 5.84 54.88
C GLU A 3 35.65 5.70 54.37
N LYS A 4 35.97 6.44 53.30
CA LYS A 4 37.15 7.32 53.24
C LYS A 4 36.94 8.46 52.24
N ASN A 5 37.22 9.66 52.76
CA ASN A 5 37.06 11.00 52.21
C ASN A 5 38.35 11.52 51.53
N PHE A 6 38.24 12.76 51.01
CA PHE A 6 39.25 13.84 50.90
C PHE A 6 40.11 13.83 49.60
N ILE A 7 40.41 14.93 48.86
CA ILE A 7 40.60 16.39 49.11
C ILE A 7 40.32 17.13 47.76
N SER A 8 39.45 18.15 47.66
CA SER A 8 39.67 19.62 47.75
C SER A 8 40.67 20.26 46.76
N GLY A 9 40.25 21.33 46.07
CA GLY A 9 41.17 22.43 45.72
C GLY A 9 40.67 23.51 44.76
N TYR A 10 40.32 24.69 45.33
CA TYR A 10 40.60 26.08 44.88
C TYR A 10 40.08 26.57 43.49
N GLY A 11 39.24 27.60 43.35
CA GLY A 11 39.38 29.04 43.73
C GLY A 11 39.19 29.86 42.42
N LYS A 12 38.46 30.98 42.29
CA LYS A 12 38.18 32.17 43.12
C LYS A 12 36.85 32.83 42.69
N PRO A 13 36.22 33.67 43.55
CA PRO A 13 35.14 34.57 43.18
C PRO A 13 35.68 35.93 42.73
N MET A 14 35.04 36.55 41.73
CA MET A 14 35.26 37.97 41.39
C MET A 14 34.14 38.80 42.00
N LYS A 15 34.51 39.79 42.83
CA LYS A 15 33.65 40.87 43.35
C LYS A 15 34.24 42.22 42.93
N TYR A 16 33.42 43.26 43.15
CA TYR A 16 33.61 44.71 43.00
C TYR A 16 33.15 45.25 41.63
N SER A 17 32.38 46.33 41.53
CA SER A 17 32.07 47.40 42.49
C SER A 17 30.70 48.01 42.18
N ALA A 18 30.01 48.45 43.23
CA ALA A 18 28.83 49.28 43.15
C ALA A 18 29.18 50.67 42.57
N TYR A 19 28.31 51.19 41.72
CA TYR A 19 28.10 52.63 41.56
C TYR A 19 26.59 52.87 41.67
N THR A 20 26.18 53.41 42.81
CA THR A 20 24.90 54.07 43.01
C THR A 20 24.94 55.43 42.32
N PHE A 21 24.03 55.68 41.38
CA PHE A 21 23.58 57.03 41.06
C PHE A 21 22.06 57.07 41.01
N ASN A 22 21.53 58.08 41.67
CA ASN A 22 20.14 58.24 42.07
C ASN A 22 19.36 59.04 41.03
N PHE A 23 18.05 58.76 40.99
CA PHE A 23 16.92 59.66 40.69
C PHE A 23 16.68 60.21 39.26
N LEU A 24 15.48 59.85 38.80
CA LEU A 24 14.48 60.63 38.05
C LEU A 24 14.62 60.84 36.53
N LEU A 25 13.42 60.75 35.93
CA LEU A 25 13.00 61.21 34.60
C LEU A 25 13.25 60.25 33.43
N CYS A 26 12.22 59.47 33.07
CA CYS A 26 11.40 59.81 31.89
C CYS A 26 10.33 58.72 31.69
N GLN A 27 9.08 59.05 32.01
CA GLN A 27 7.92 58.31 31.51
C GLN A 27 7.86 58.48 29.99
N SER A 28 8.10 57.41 29.22
CA SER A 28 7.44 57.14 27.93
C SER A 28 8.16 56.06 27.10
N VAL A 29 8.17 54.79 27.51
CA VAL A 29 8.25 53.67 26.54
C VAL A 29 7.54 52.43 27.10
N ILE A 30 6.28 52.58 27.49
CA ILE A 30 5.35 51.44 27.53
C ILE A 30 4.76 51.40 26.12
N ASN A 31 5.34 50.60 25.23
CA ASN A 31 4.69 49.99 24.06
C ASN A 31 5.73 49.22 23.25
N CYS A 32 5.32 48.09 22.68
CA CYS A 32 6.05 47.21 21.75
C CYS A 32 6.91 46.07 22.34
N LEU A 33 6.36 45.29 23.27
CA LEU A 33 6.77 43.87 23.45
C LEU A 33 5.57 42.91 23.51
N ILE A 34 4.50 43.21 22.77
CA ILE A 34 3.44 42.25 22.46
C ILE A 34 3.18 42.34 20.96
N GLY A 35 3.79 41.45 20.21
CA GLY A 35 3.63 41.42 18.77
C GLY A 35 4.79 40.70 18.15
N TRP A 36 4.66 39.38 18.07
CA TRP A 36 4.89 38.56 16.88
C TRP A 36 4.87 37.09 17.33
N LEU A 37 3.73 36.65 17.87
CA LEU A 37 3.29 35.28 17.65
C LEU A 37 2.87 35.24 16.19
N ILE A 38 3.80 34.87 15.31
CA ILE A 38 3.48 34.48 13.95
C ILE A 38 2.64 33.22 14.09
N ILE A 39 1.32 33.38 14.12
CA ILE A 39 0.39 32.30 13.83
C ILE A 39 0.64 32.01 12.36
N LEU A 40 1.57 31.10 12.06
CA LEU A 40 1.62 30.48 10.75
C LEU A 40 0.23 29.87 10.57
N PRO A 41 -0.58 30.30 9.58
CA PRO A 41 -1.75 29.52 9.24
C PRO A 41 -1.20 28.14 8.87
N ALA A 42 -1.50 27.14 9.70
CA ALA A 42 -1.40 25.77 9.27
C ALA A 42 -2.29 25.70 8.03
N PHE A 43 -1.68 25.73 6.85
CA PHE A 43 -2.37 25.37 5.63
C PHE A 43 -2.74 23.91 5.83
N ALA A 44 -3.92 23.67 6.40
CA ALA A 44 -4.57 22.39 6.36
C ALA A 44 -4.84 22.15 4.88
N GLN A 45 -3.88 21.49 4.22
CA GLN A 45 -4.06 21.02 2.86
C GLN A 45 -5.26 20.09 2.92
N LYS A 46 -6.40 20.55 2.40
CA LYS A 46 -7.60 19.73 2.31
C LYS A 46 -7.18 18.45 1.63
N ALA A 47 -7.37 17.31 2.32
CA ALA A 47 -6.99 16.02 1.79
C ALA A 47 -7.58 15.89 0.39
N ASP A 48 -6.72 15.71 -0.61
CA ASP A 48 -7.14 15.64 -1.99
C ASP A 48 -8.00 14.38 -2.18
N THR A 49 -9.31 14.58 -2.32
CA THR A 49 -10.25 13.50 -2.59
C THR A 49 -10.26 13.20 -4.09
N PHE A 50 -10.02 11.95 -4.47
CA PHE A 50 -10.09 11.47 -5.85
C PHE A 50 -11.43 10.79 -6.10
N THR A 51 -11.98 10.96 -7.31
CA THR A 51 -13.19 10.27 -7.76
C THR A 51 -12.81 8.97 -8.44
N LEU A 52 -12.86 7.86 -7.70
CA LEU A 52 -12.50 6.52 -8.17
C LEU A 52 -13.62 5.90 -9.06
N PRO A 53 -13.33 4.89 -9.90
CA PRO A 53 -12.03 4.23 -10.10
C PRO A 53 -11.04 5.08 -10.89
N LEU A 54 -9.75 4.72 -10.85
CA LEU A 54 -8.75 5.36 -11.71
C LEU A 54 -8.92 4.96 -13.17
N LYS A 55 -8.45 5.80 -14.08
CA LYS A 55 -8.34 5.51 -15.52
C LYS A 55 -7.02 6.04 -16.08
N ILE A 56 -6.62 5.50 -17.22
CA ILE A 56 -5.46 5.97 -17.97
C ILE A 56 -5.77 7.37 -18.54
N SER A 57 -4.84 8.31 -18.43
CA SER A 57 -5.00 9.64 -19.02
C SER A 57 -5.04 9.60 -20.56
N ALA A 58 -5.58 10.64 -21.19
CA ALA A 58 -5.64 10.71 -22.66
C ALA A 58 -4.25 10.62 -23.32
N SER A 59 -3.20 11.12 -22.66
CA SER A 59 -1.81 11.03 -23.15
C SER A 59 -1.15 9.67 -22.90
N LYS A 60 -1.81 8.77 -22.15
CA LYS A 60 -1.30 7.44 -21.76
C LYS A 60 0.05 7.49 -21.04
N ARG A 61 0.25 8.52 -20.22
CA ARG A 61 1.50 8.72 -19.46
C ARG A 61 1.34 8.74 -17.94
N HIS A 62 0.10 8.84 -17.45
CA HIS A 62 -0.20 8.90 -16.03
C HIS A 62 -1.64 8.45 -15.76
N LEU A 63 -1.95 8.25 -14.49
CA LEU A 63 -3.29 7.93 -14.03
C LEU A 63 -4.07 9.21 -13.72
N VAL A 64 -5.38 9.17 -13.95
CA VAL A 64 -6.31 10.22 -13.54
C VAL A 64 -7.51 9.61 -12.85
N ASP A 65 -8.18 10.40 -12.02
CA ASP A 65 -9.49 10.05 -11.49
C ASP A 65 -10.61 10.26 -12.54
N GLN A 66 -11.87 9.98 -12.20
CA GLN A 66 -13.00 10.15 -13.11
C GLN A 66 -13.22 11.60 -13.55
N LYS A 67 -12.71 12.59 -12.81
CA LYS A 67 -12.76 14.03 -13.13
C LYS A 67 -11.51 14.53 -13.87
N ASN A 68 -10.67 13.61 -14.36
CA ASN A 68 -9.40 13.91 -15.03
C ASN A 68 -8.35 14.60 -14.15
N LYS A 69 -8.48 14.50 -12.82
CA LYS A 69 -7.45 14.98 -11.89
C LYS A 69 -6.26 14.03 -11.94
N PRO A 70 -5.02 14.51 -12.18
CA PRO A 70 -3.83 13.67 -12.15
C PRO A 70 -3.67 12.96 -10.81
N PHE A 71 -3.37 11.66 -10.86
CA PHE A 71 -3.12 10.82 -9.70
C PHE A 71 -1.67 10.33 -9.73
N LEU A 72 -0.89 10.72 -8.71
CA LEU A 72 0.43 10.17 -8.47
C LEU A 72 0.30 8.87 -7.68
N TYR A 73 0.80 7.76 -8.22
CA TYR A 73 0.83 6.47 -7.52
C TYR A 73 1.92 6.49 -6.43
N GLN A 74 1.53 6.68 -5.17
CA GLN A 74 2.41 6.72 -4.01
C GLN A 74 2.06 5.55 -3.08
N ALA A 75 2.76 4.43 -3.28
CA ALA A 75 2.44 3.17 -2.63
C ALA A 75 3.35 2.81 -1.44
N ASP A 76 2.76 2.18 -0.43
CA ASP A 76 3.48 1.30 0.51
C ASP A 76 3.30 -0.17 0.10
N THR A 77 4.21 -1.03 0.53
CA THR A 77 4.18 -2.46 0.24
C THR A 77 3.82 -3.27 1.48
N GLY A 78 2.54 -3.61 1.61
CA GLY A 78 1.97 -4.39 2.70
C GLY A 78 1.57 -5.80 2.25
N TRP A 79 2.53 -6.59 1.73
CA TRP A 79 2.25 -7.88 1.08
C TRP A 79 1.33 -8.82 1.86
N MET A 80 1.40 -8.77 3.19
CA MET A 80 0.70 -9.68 4.11
C MET A 80 -0.58 -9.09 4.72
N LEU A 81 -1.14 -8.01 4.16
CA LEU A 81 -2.28 -7.28 4.73
C LEU A 81 -3.52 -8.16 4.99
N PHE A 82 -3.90 -9.04 4.05
CA PHE A 82 -5.04 -9.95 4.23
C PHE A 82 -4.70 -11.23 5.01
N LEU A 83 -3.42 -11.43 5.34
CA LEU A 83 -2.87 -12.71 5.77
C LEU A 83 -2.50 -12.71 7.23
N ASN A 84 -1.62 -11.80 7.65
CA ASN A 84 -1.02 -11.86 8.99
C ASN A 84 -1.68 -10.96 10.02
N LEU A 85 -2.50 -9.99 9.58
CA LEU A 85 -3.07 -9.00 10.47
C LEU A 85 -4.43 -9.45 11.01
N THR A 86 -4.66 -9.16 12.27
CA THR A 86 -6.02 -9.08 12.83
C THR A 86 -6.74 -7.85 12.25
N LYS A 87 -8.07 -7.79 12.43
CA LYS A 87 -8.87 -6.63 12.01
C LYS A 87 -8.36 -5.31 12.63
N GLN A 88 -8.02 -5.31 13.91
CA GLN A 88 -7.54 -4.10 14.59
C GLN A 88 -6.16 -3.67 14.08
N GLU A 89 -5.26 -4.62 13.81
CA GLU A 89 -3.95 -4.34 13.22
C GLU A 89 -4.09 -3.81 11.80
N ALA A 90 -5.00 -4.36 10.99
CA ALA A 90 -5.27 -3.87 9.63
C ALA A 90 -5.78 -2.41 9.64
N ILE A 91 -6.71 -2.06 10.54
CA ILE A 91 -7.17 -0.67 10.71
C ILE A 91 -5.99 0.24 11.09
N THR A 92 -5.20 -0.19 12.06
CA THR A 92 -4.05 0.59 12.57
C THR A 92 -3.01 0.80 11.47
N TYR A 93 -2.68 -0.24 10.72
CA TYR A 93 -1.74 -0.19 9.60
C TYR A 93 -2.23 0.76 8.50
N LEU A 94 -3.48 0.60 8.04
CA LEU A 94 -4.03 1.42 6.97
C LEU A 94 -4.12 2.90 7.37
N ALA A 95 -4.54 3.20 8.60
CA ALA A 95 -4.58 4.56 9.12
C ALA A 95 -3.18 5.18 9.22
N ASP A 96 -2.19 4.42 9.70
CA ASP A 96 -0.79 4.86 9.75
C ASP A 96 -0.26 5.15 8.35
N ARG A 97 -0.51 4.27 7.37
CA ARG A 97 -0.09 4.51 5.98
C ARG A 97 -0.73 5.75 5.38
N LYS A 98 -2.03 5.93 5.61
CA LYS A 98 -2.73 7.15 5.18
C LYS A 98 -2.12 8.40 5.80
N SER A 99 -1.79 8.37 7.10
CA SER A 99 -1.20 9.51 7.82
C SER A 99 0.19 9.90 7.29
N LYS A 100 0.92 8.94 6.71
CA LYS A 100 2.24 9.13 6.08
C LYS A 100 2.15 9.58 4.62
N GLY A 101 0.95 9.78 4.09
CA GLY A 101 0.73 10.28 2.73
C GLY A 101 0.68 9.22 1.63
N PHE A 102 0.74 7.93 1.97
CA PHE A 102 0.49 6.88 0.99
C PHE A 102 -0.97 6.91 0.52
N ASN A 103 -1.17 6.67 -0.78
CA ASN A 103 -2.50 6.64 -1.40
C ASN A 103 -2.82 5.27 -2.05
N VAL A 104 -1.82 4.39 -2.14
CA VAL A 104 -1.96 3.01 -2.59
C VAL A 104 -1.28 2.07 -1.60
N ILE A 105 -1.81 0.87 -1.41
CA ILE A 105 -1.14 -0.23 -0.72
C ILE A 105 -1.01 -1.41 -1.68
N GLN A 106 0.22 -1.85 -1.94
CA GLN A 106 0.49 -3.09 -2.66
C GLN A 106 0.36 -4.28 -1.71
N THR A 107 -0.41 -5.30 -2.07
CA THR A 107 -0.64 -6.47 -1.23
C THR A 107 -0.84 -7.75 -2.06
N MET A 108 -0.61 -8.92 -1.46
CA MET A 108 -0.99 -10.19 -2.06
C MET A 108 -2.39 -10.58 -1.57
N LEU A 109 -3.25 -11.01 -2.49
CA LEU A 109 -4.58 -11.53 -2.16
C LEU A 109 -4.47 -12.82 -1.38
N THR A 110 -3.60 -13.73 -1.81
CA THR A 110 -3.52 -15.13 -1.35
C THR A 110 -2.24 -15.46 -0.62
N GLY A 111 -1.18 -14.67 -0.79
CA GLY A 111 0.16 -14.98 -0.29
C GLY A 111 0.80 -16.10 -1.10
N PHE A 112 1.60 -16.94 -0.46
CA PHE A 112 2.10 -18.18 -1.06
C PHE A 112 1.07 -19.31 -0.97
N ASP A 113 1.32 -20.40 -1.68
CA ASP A 113 0.31 -21.41 -1.96
C ASP A 113 -0.10 -22.27 -0.75
N ASP A 114 0.60 -22.18 0.37
CA ASP A 114 0.31 -22.85 1.64
C ASP A 114 -0.19 -21.90 2.73
N PHE A 115 -0.29 -20.59 2.45
CA PHE A 115 -0.65 -19.61 3.45
C PHE A 115 -2.14 -19.65 3.81
N LYS A 116 -2.39 -19.17 5.02
CA LYS A 116 -3.72 -18.97 5.62
C LYS A 116 -3.79 -17.55 6.15
N ASN A 117 -4.99 -16.98 6.21
CA ASN A 117 -5.17 -15.76 6.97
C ASN A 117 -5.01 -16.02 8.47
N ARG A 118 -5.00 -14.95 9.26
CA ARG A 118 -4.83 -14.97 10.71
C ARG A 118 -5.88 -15.80 11.45
N GLU A 119 -7.05 -15.98 10.84
CA GLU A 119 -8.16 -16.80 11.35
C GLU A 119 -8.03 -18.28 10.94
N GLY A 120 -6.99 -18.66 10.20
CA GLY A 120 -6.71 -20.04 9.79
C GLY A 120 -7.41 -20.48 8.49
N HIS A 121 -8.03 -19.56 7.76
CA HIS A 121 -8.69 -19.85 6.49
C HIS A 121 -7.68 -19.80 5.32
N SER A 122 -7.66 -20.83 4.49
CA SER A 122 -6.98 -20.81 3.18
C SER A 122 -7.88 -20.15 2.13
N PRO A 123 -7.32 -19.54 1.07
CA PRO A 123 -8.12 -18.90 0.01
C PRO A 123 -9.00 -19.87 -0.77
N PHE A 124 -8.55 -21.11 -0.94
CA PHE A 124 -9.26 -22.15 -1.68
C PHE A 124 -9.38 -23.43 -0.85
N LEU A 125 -10.52 -24.09 -0.99
CA LEU A 125 -10.77 -25.42 -0.42
C LEU A 125 -10.27 -26.51 -1.38
N GLY A 126 -10.52 -27.78 -1.04
CA GLY A 126 -10.35 -28.89 -1.99
C GLY A 126 -8.93 -29.05 -2.53
N ASN A 127 -7.91 -28.89 -1.68
CA ASN A 127 -6.49 -28.95 -2.08
C ASN A 127 -6.12 -27.87 -3.12
N LYS A 128 -6.44 -26.61 -2.82
CA LYS A 128 -6.13 -25.44 -3.65
C LYS A 128 -6.88 -25.45 -5.00
N ASP A 129 -8.13 -25.94 -4.99
CA ASP A 129 -8.98 -25.96 -6.17
C ASP A 129 -9.57 -24.56 -6.42
N PHE A 130 -9.21 -23.95 -7.54
CA PHE A 130 -9.68 -22.62 -7.93
C PHE A 130 -11.20 -22.56 -8.18
N ALA A 131 -11.85 -23.71 -8.39
CA ALA A 131 -13.31 -23.81 -8.47
C ALA A 131 -14.00 -23.78 -7.09
N GLN A 132 -13.23 -23.78 -6.00
CA GLN A 132 -13.73 -23.79 -4.62
C GLN A 132 -13.15 -22.64 -3.77
N PRO A 133 -13.41 -21.36 -4.11
CA PRO A 133 -13.09 -20.24 -3.24
C PRO A 133 -13.68 -20.40 -1.84
N ASN A 134 -12.89 -20.09 -0.81
CA ASN A 134 -13.34 -20.16 0.57
C ASN A 134 -14.03 -18.85 0.99
N GLU A 135 -15.35 -18.89 1.15
CA GLU A 135 -16.14 -17.69 1.46
C GLU A 135 -15.70 -16.99 2.76
N ALA A 136 -15.25 -17.73 3.78
CA ALA A 136 -14.78 -17.13 5.04
C ALA A 136 -13.49 -16.31 4.82
N TYR A 137 -12.62 -16.77 3.93
CA TYR A 137 -11.42 -16.04 3.54
C TYR A 137 -11.77 -14.77 2.75
N PHE A 138 -12.59 -14.91 1.71
CA PHE A 138 -12.93 -13.80 0.84
C PHE A 138 -13.81 -12.75 1.54
N THR A 139 -14.62 -13.13 2.52
CA THR A 139 -15.34 -12.18 3.39
C THR A 139 -14.38 -11.32 4.23
N HIS A 140 -13.28 -11.89 4.71
CA HIS A 140 -12.23 -11.12 5.39
C HIS A 140 -11.57 -10.11 4.42
N VAL A 141 -11.28 -10.52 3.19
CA VAL A 141 -10.72 -9.63 2.16
C VAL A 141 -11.68 -8.48 1.84
N ASP A 142 -12.97 -8.77 1.63
CA ASP A 142 -14.00 -7.73 1.42
C ASP A 142 -13.98 -6.67 2.54
N TRP A 143 -13.87 -7.14 3.78
CA TRP A 143 -13.86 -6.26 4.95
C TRP A 143 -12.63 -5.34 4.95
N VAL A 144 -11.44 -5.87 4.65
CA VAL A 144 -10.21 -5.07 4.56
C VAL A 144 -10.27 -4.07 3.39
N ILE A 145 -10.80 -4.48 2.22
CA ILE A 145 -11.00 -3.56 1.08
C ILE A 145 -11.88 -2.38 1.49
N ARG A 146 -12.99 -2.62 2.22
CA ARG A 146 -13.86 -1.56 2.76
C ARG A 146 -13.12 -0.64 3.74
N GLN A 147 -12.23 -1.18 4.57
CA GLN A 147 -11.44 -0.34 5.48
C GLN A 147 -10.50 0.59 4.69
N ALA A 148 -9.81 0.07 3.68
CA ALA A 148 -8.95 0.87 2.81
C ALA A 148 -9.74 1.95 2.05
N ASP A 149 -10.91 1.59 1.51
CA ASP A 149 -11.80 2.53 0.81
C ASP A 149 -12.26 3.68 1.70
N SER A 150 -12.61 3.39 2.97
CA SER A 150 -13.03 4.40 3.94
C SER A 150 -11.95 5.45 4.25
N LEU A 151 -10.68 5.12 4.02
CA LEU A 151 -9.52 6.00 4.19
C LEU A 151 -9.09 6.65 2.85
N GLY A 152 -9.80 6.37 1.76
CA GLY A 152 -9.41 6.79 0.42
C GLY A 152 -8.07 6.21 0.00
N LEU A 153 -7.79 4.94 0.35
CA LEU A 153 -6.65 4.16 -0.09
C LEU A 153 -7.09 3.20 -1.20
N ILE A 154 -6.30 3.14 -2.27
CA ILE A 154 -6.42 2.11 -3.30
C ILE A 154 -5.64 0.86 -2.85
N LEU A 155 -6.20 -0.32 -3.05
CA LEU A 155 -5.47 -1.57 -2.91
C LEU A 155 -5.02 -2.06 -4.28
N SER A 156 -3.70 -2.21 -4.42
CA SER A 156 -3.05 -2.78 -5.59
C SER A 156 -2.73 -4.25 -5.30
N ILE A 157 -3.58 -5.15 -5.76
CA ILE A 157 -3.67 -6.52 -5.24
C ILE A 157 -3.09 -7.51 -6.24
N ALA A 158 -2.21 -8.40 -5.78
CA ALA A 158 -1.74 -9.55 -6.53
C ALA A 158 -2.60 -10.81 -6.26
N PRO A 159 -3.42 -11.29 -7.21
CA PRO A 159 -4.38 -12.38 -6.93
C PRO A 159 -3.71 -13.72 -6.58
N LEU A 160 -2.72 -14.11 -7.38
CA LEU A 160 -1.95 -15.34 -7.24
C LEU A 160 -0.48 -14.95 -7.41
N TRP A 161 0.25 -14.76 -6.31
CA TRP A 161 1.66 -14.38 -6.38
C TRP A 161 2.46 -15.49 -7.06
N SER A 162 3.09 -15.21 -8.20
CA SER A 162 3.86 -16.21 -8.93
C SER A 162 4.98 -16.79 -8.05
N GLY A 163 5.71 -15.91 -7.36
CA GLY A 163 6.81 -16.27 -6.46
C GLY A 163 8.10 -16.57 -7.21
N CYS A 164 9.23 -16.29 -6.56
CA CYS A 164 10.54 -16.74 -7.02
C CYS A 164 10.98 -17.99 -6.25
N CYS A 165 11.98 -18.72 -6.75
CA CYS A 165 12.66 -19.76 -5.95
C CYS A 165 11.77 -20.88 -5.35
N LYS A 166 10.72 -21.32 -6.08
CA LYS A 166 9.76 -22.38 -5.71
C LYS A 166 8.71 -22.01 -4.66
N GLU A 167 8.61 -20.75 -4.24
CA GLU A 167 7.46 -20.26 -3.47
C GLU A 167 6.25 -19.98 -4.40
N GLY A 168 5.16 -19.43 -3.88
CA GLY A 168 4.06 -18.92 -4.71
C GLY A 168 3.27 -19.97 -5.48
N TRP A 169 2.47 -19.49 -6.42
CA TRP A 169 1.40 -20.23 -7.10
C TRP A 169 1.77 -20.74 -8.49
N ALA A 170 2.87 -20.26 -9.08
CA ALA A 170 3.32 -20.56 -10.45
C ALA A 170 4.51 -21.53 -10.46
N GLY A 171 4.64 -22.33 -11.51
CA GLY A 171 5.73 -23.27 -11.76
C GLY A 171 5.32 -24.74 -11.83
N GLU A 172 6.29 -25.60 -12.12
CA GLU A 172 6.08 -27.04 -12.18
C GLU A 172 5.61 -27.62 -10.84
N GLY A 173 4.54 -28.40 -10.89
CA GLY A 173 3.86 -28.98 -9.73
C GLY A 173 3.06 -27.99 -8.90
N LYS A 174 2.91 -26.73 -9.33
CA LYS A 174 2.23 -25.67 -8.56
C LYS A 174 0.75 -25.55 -8.92
N PRO A 175 -0.05 -24.84 -8.09
CA PRO A 175 -1.49 -24.86 -8.26
C PRO A 175 -1.99 -24.21 -9.57
N ILE A 176 -1.29 -23.23 -10.15
CA ILE A 176 -1.70 -22.66 -11.44
C ILE A 176 -1.63 -23.75 -12.53
N GLU A 177 -0.53 -24.48 -12.63
CA GLU A 177 -0.40 -25.61 -13.55
C GLU A 177 -1.48 -26.67 -13.29
N LYS A 178 -1.65 -27.09 -12.02
CA LYS A 178 -2.60 -28.15 -11.62
C LYS A 178 -4.07 -27.79 -11.89
N ASN A 179 -4.44 -26.53 -11.70
CA ASN A 179 -5.80 -26.06 -11.99
C ASN A 179 -6.00 -25.81 -13.50
N GLY A 180 -4.92 -25.44 -14.19
CA GLY A 180 -4.89 -25.19 -15.62
C GLY A 180 -5.61 -23.91 -16.05
N ILE A 181 -5.54 -23.66 -17.36
CA ILE A 181 -6.01 -22.43 -18.02
C ILE A 181 -7.49 -22.14 -17.72
N LYS A 182 -8.36 -23.16 -17.84
CA LYS A 182 -9.82 -22.98 -17.68
C LYS A 182 -10.21 -22.57 -16.26
N LYS A 183 -9.70 -23.25 -15.24
CA LYS A 183 -10.05 -22.89 -13.85
C LYS A 183 -9.42 -21.55 -13.44
N THR A 184 -8.26 -21.22 -13.99
CA THR A 184 -7.61 -19.92 -13.77
C THR A 184 -8.43 -18.77 -14.40
N HIS A 185 -9.01 -18.98 -15.58
CA HIS A 185 -9.98 -18.04 -16.17
C HIS A 185 -11.20 -17.83 -15.27
N GLU A 186 -11.83 -18.91 -14.81
CA GLU A 186 -13.02 -18.84 -13.96
C GLU A 186 -12.73 -18.21 -12.60
N LEU A 187 -11.51 -18.40 -12.07
CA LEU A 187 -11.06 -17.65 -10.89
C LEU A 187 -10.99 -16.15 -11.17
N GLY A 188 -10.46 -15.74 -12.32
CA GLY A 188 -10.44 -14.35 -12.74
C GLY A 188 -11.85 -13.76 -12.80
N ARG A 189 -12.80 -14.48 -13.39
CA ARG A 189 -14.22 -14.10 -13.40
C ARG A 189 -14.83 -14.02 -12.01
N TYR A 190 -14.51 -14.97 -11.12
CA TYR A 190 -15.00 -14.97 -9.74
C TYR A 190 -14.52 -13.71 -8.99
N ILE A 191 -13.21 -13.43 -9.02
CA ILE A 191 -12.60 -12.28 -8.35
C ILE A 191 -13.13 -10.97 -8.95
N GLY A 192 -13.12 -10.83 -10.28
CA GLY A 192 -13.63 -9.65 -10.95
C GLY A 192 -15.10 -9.40 -10.63
N LYS A 193 -15.95 -10.43 -10.65
CA LYS A 193 -17.37 -10.32 -10.29
C LYS A 193 -17.56 -9.96 -8.81
N ARG A 194 -16.84 -10.60 -7.90
CA ARG A 194 -16.94 -10.33 -6.45
C ARG A 194 -16.59 -8.88 -6.14
N TYR A 195 -15.55 -8.37 -6.78
CA TYR A 195 -15.00 -7.07 -6.46
C TYR A 195 -15.37 -5.94 -7.42
N ALA A 196 -16.23 -6.19 -8.42
CA ALA A 196 -16.64 -5.20 -9.42
C ALA A 196 -17.28 -3.93 -8.85
N SER A 197 -17.83 -3.98 -7.63
CA SER A 197 -18.43 -2.80 -6.98
C SER A 197 -17.43 -1.94 -6.21
N PHE A 198 -16.20 -2.42 -6.01
CA PHE A 198 -15.13 -1.67 -5.34
C PHE A 198 -14.36 -0.83 -6.37
N ASN A 199 -14.41 0.49 -6.18
CA ASN A 199 -13.74 1.44 -7.07
C ASN A 199 -12.27 1.67 -6.70
N ASN A 200 -11.85 1.24 -5.51
CA ASN A 200 -10.50 1.44 -4.98
C ASN A 200 -9.55 0.27 -5.24
N LEU A 201 -9.69 -0.41 -6.38
CA LEU A 201 -8.88 -1.58 -6.73
C LEU A 201 -8.04 -1.37 -7.99
N PHE A 202 -6.85 -1.97 -7.95
CA PHE A 202 -5.87 -2.05 -9.02
C PHE A 202 -5.25 -3.46 -8.95
N TRP A 203 -5.11 -4.18 -10.05
CA TRP A 203 -4.59 -5.56 -10.02
C TRP A 203 -3.13 -5.64 -10.45
N ILE A 204 -2.35 -6.46 -9.76
CA ILE A 204 -0.95 -6.77 -10.08
C ILE A 204 -0.87 -8.26 -10.41
N LEU A 205 -0.84 -8.65 -11.67
CA LEU A 205 -0.60 -10.05 -12.01
C LEU A 205 0.90 -10.39 -11.85
N GLY A 206 1.24 -11.68 -11.80
CA GLY A 206 2.62 -12.12 -11.60
C GLY A 206 3.06 -12.07 -10.14
N GLY A 207 4.26 -11.54 -9.90
CA GLY A 207 4.89 -11.43 -8.58
C GLY A 207 6.27 -12.08 -8.56
N ASP A 208 7.32 -11.25 -8.53
CA ASP A 208 8.75 -11.62 -8.50
C ASP A 208 9.24 -12.62 -9.57
N ASN A 209 8.47 -12.90 -10.61
CA ASN A 209 8.83 -13.89 -11.61
C ASN A 209 8.19 -13.59 -12.97
N ASP A 210 8.86 -14.05 -14.02
CA ASP A 210 8.31 -14.08 -15.37
C ASP A 210 7.30 -15.22 -15.49
N PRO A 211 6.36 -15.17 -16.45
CA PRO A 211 5.25 -16.11 -16.47
C PRO A 211 5.63 -17.54 -16.92
N HIS A 212 6.76 -17.73 -17.61
CA HIS A 212 7.26 -19.04 -18.10
C HIS A 212 6.14 -19.91 -18.71
N ALA A 213 6.01 -21.16 -18.26
CA ALA A 213 5.00 -22.11 -18.73
C ALA A 213 3.55 -21.72 -18.34
N ASP A 214 3.38 -20.89 -17.30
CA ASP A 214 2.06 -20.44 -16.82
C ASP A 214 1.52 -19.21 -17.55
N LYS A 215 2.23 -18.73 -18.59
CA LYS A 215 1.85 -17.54 -19.36
C LYS A 215 0.40 -17.56 -19.81
N GLU A 216 -0.08 -18.62 -20.44
CA GLU A 216 -1.48 -18.64 -20.88
C GLU A 216 -2.47 -18.66 -19.71
N ALA A 217 -2.16 -19.35 -18.61
CA ALA A 217 -3.03 -19.38 -17.43
C ALA A 217 -3.14 -17.99 -16.79
N ILE A 218 -2.01 -17.28 -16.61
CA ILE A 218 -1.99 -15.92 -16.06
C ILE A 218 -2.70 -14.93 -17.00
N ARG A 219 -2.53 -15.09 -18.32
CA ARG A 219 -3.28 -14.31 -19.31
C ARG A 219 -4.80 -14.50 -19.15
N GLN A 220 -5.25 -15.74 -18.98
CA GLN A 220 -6.66 -16.03 -18.75
C GLN A 220 -7.18 -15.52 -17.41
N LEU A 221 -6.36 -15.45 -16.37
CA LEU A 221 -6.71 -14.76 -15.12
C LEU A 221 -7.06 -13.29 -15.39
N ALA A 222 -6.21 -12.60 -16.16
CA ALA A 222 -6.41 -11.20 -16.54
C ALA A 222 -7.72 -10.99 -17.31
N LEU A 223 -7.94 -11.83 -18.33
CA LEU A 223 -9.11 -11.76 -19.19
C LEU A 223 -10.40 -12.05 -18.41
N GLY A 224 -10.38 -13.03 -17.50
CA GLY A 224 -11.51 -13.32 -16.62
C GLY A 224 -11.89 -12.15 -15.71
N ILE A 225 -10.88 -11.45 -15.16
CA ILE A 225 -11.10 -10.22 -14.38
C ILE A 225 -11.72 -9.14 -15.28
N LYS A 226 -11.11 -8.83 -16.42
CA LYS A 226 -11.63 -7.81 -17.37
C LYS A 226 -13.04 -8.12 -17.87
N GLN A 227 -13.41 -9.39 -18.00
CA GLN A 227 -14.75 -9.77 -18.45
C GLN A 227 -15.85 -9.37 -17.45
N THR A 228 -15.54 -9.32 -16.16
CA THR A 228 -16.52 -9.07 -15.09
C THR A 228 -16.31 -7.73 -14.37
N ALA A 229 -15.12 -7.14 -14.48
CA ALA A 229 -14.74 -5.83 -13.97
C ALA A 229 -13.84 -5.08 -14.98
N PRO A 230 -14.36 -4.71 -16.17
CA PRO A 230 -13.55 -4.11 -17.24
C PRO A 230 -12.93 -2.75 -16.87
N HIS A 231 -13.50 -2.07 -15.88
CA HIS A 231 -13.06 -0.76 -15.40
C HIS A 231 -11.85 -0.82 -14.44
N GLN A 232 -11.54 -1.99 -13.88
CA GLN A 232 -10.40 -2.14 -12.96
C GLN A 232 -9.10 -2.26 -13.76
N LEU A 233 -8.11 -1.46 -13.39
CA LEU A 233 -6.80 -1.45 -14.05
C LEU A 233 -6.00 -2.68 -13.65
N ILE A 234 -5.20 -3.21 -14.59
CA ILE A 234 -4.32 -4.35 -14.38
C ILE A 234 -2.89 -4.00 -14.83
N THR A 235 -1.90 -4.42 -14.06
CA THR A 235 -0.47 -4.44 -14.42
C THR A 235 0.11 -5.85 -14.24
N TYR A 236 1.41 -6.02 -14.48
CA TYR A 236 2.15 -7.25 -14.20
C TYR A 236 3.47 -6.94 -13.48
N HIS A 237 3.75 -7.66 -12.39
CA HIS A 237 5.01 -7.60 -11.67
C HIS A 237 5.92 -8.75 -12.13
N ALA A 238 6.90 -8.43 -12.96
CA ALA A 238 7.83 -9.40 -13.53
C ALA A 238 8.95 -9.81 -12.57
N SER A 239 9.89 -10.60 -13.06
CA SER A 239 11.16 -10.85 -12.36
C SER A 239 11.98 -9.57 -12.20
N SER A 240 12.95 -9.59 -11.26
CA SER A 240 13.86 -8.46 -11.07
C SER A 240 14.60 -8.12 -12.38
N SER A 241 14.82 -6.83 -12.61
CA SER A 241 15.37 -6.23 -13.83
C SER A 241 14.46 -6.29 -15.06
N HIS A 242 13.24 -6.81 -14.96
CA HIS A 242 12.27 -6.84 -16.06
C HIS A 242 11.09 -5.89 -15.81
N SER A 243 10.54 -5.37 -16.91
CA SER A 243 9.27 -4.67 -16.99
C SER A 243 8.15 -5.61 -17.42
N SER A 244 6.90 -5.24 -17.12
CA SER A 244 5.72 -5.94 -17.63
C SER A 244 5.70 -6.04 -19.15
N THR A 245 6.31 -5.09 -19.86
CA THR A 245 6.39 -5.07 -21.33
C THR A 245 7.50 -5.95 -21.90
N ASP A 246 8.50 -6.34 -21.10
CA ASP A 246 9.51 -7.32 -21.53
C ASP A 246 8.89 -8.73 -21.61
N VAL A 247 7.86 -8.99 -20.80
CA VAL A 247 7.19 -10.31 -20.72
C VAL A 247 5.85 -10.37 -21.46
N TRP A 248 5.15 -9.23 -21.63
CA TRP A 248 3.83 -9.14 -22.27
C TRP A 248 3.83 -8.10 -23.38
N GLU A 249 3.81 -8.59 -24.62
CA GLU A 249 3.72 -7.74 -25.81
C GLU A 249 2.25 -7.46 -26.16
N ASN A 250 1.86 -6.18 -26.15
CA ASN A 250 0.58 -5.68 -26.70
C ASN A 250 -0.70 -6.37 -26.18
N GLU A 251 -0.71 -6.81 -24.93
CA GLU A 251 -1.89 -7.39 -24.31
C GLU A 251 -2.94 -6.31 -23.96
N SER A 252 -4.19 -6.53 -24.35
CA SER A 252 -5.28 -5.56 -24.15
C SER A 252 -5.70 -5.38 -22.70
N TRP A 253 -5.34 -6.34 -21.83
CA TRP A 253 -5.59 -6.25 -20.40
C TRP A 253 -4.48 -5.53 -19.63
N LEU A 254 -3.30 -5.30 -20.23
CA LEU A 254 -2.17 -4.63 -19.57
C LEU A 254 -2.32 -3.11 -19.66
N ASP A 255 -2.86 -2.48 -18.62
CA ASP A 255 -3.21 -1.06 -18.61
C ASP A 255 -2.03 -0.15 -18.24
N VAL A 256 -1.16 -0.62 -17.34
CA VAL A 256 -0.04 0.16 -16.78
C VAL A 256 1.21 -0.69 -16.81
N VAL A 257 2.33 -0.08 -17.20
CA VAL A 257 3.64 -0.72 -17.15
C VAL A 257 4.21 -0.64 -15.73
N MET A 258 4.64 -1.78 -15.21
CA MET A 258 5.37 -1.88 -13.95
C MET A 258 6.75 -2.46 -14.21
N VAL A 259 7.76 -1.94 -13.50
CA VAL A 259 9.14 -2.41 -13.59
C VAL A 259 9.57 -2.84 -12.21
N TYR A 260 10.22 -4.00 -12.12
CA TYR A 260 10.91 -4.40 -10.91
C TYR A 260 12.42 -4.23 -11.13
N THR A 261 13.03 -3.32 -10.38
CA THR A 261 14.47 -3.03 -10.44
C THR A 261 15.18 -3.64 -9.25
#